data_AF-A0A3C0WL36-F1
#
_entry.id   AF-A0A3C0WL36-F1
#
_cell.length_a   1.000
_cell.length_b   1.000
_cell.length_c   1.000
_cell.angle_alpha   90.00
_cell.angle_beta   90.00
_cell.angle_gamma   90.00
#
_symmetry.space_group_name_H-M   'P 1'
#
loop_
_entity.id
_entity.type
_entity.pdbx_description
1 polymer ?
#
loop_
_entity_poly.entity_id
_entity_poly.type
_entity_poly.pdbx_seq_one_letter_code
_entity_poly.pdbx_strand_id
1 'polypeptide(L)'
;QFIATGFLRQTLSNREGGADIEEFRVLQVIERVTMIGTTWLGLTVGCARCHDHKYDDISQQEYFQFYSLLNNADEVNIDAPLGGRAQEFWQSRDDYNQARQQLLAANRLAIDELQKTWEQKILHAYKNPGEDHIWDRQYELLGLIWGGGLGEGQLEGVEIAKLDWAKRTQRQKNDLLDYFLRYGSVVDPEKFSELSLSEL
;
A
#
# COMPACT_ATOMS: atom_id res chain seq x y z
N GLN A 1 21.03 3.06 16.10
CA GLN A 1 21.15 1.68 15.59
C GLN A 1 20.36 1.61 14.29
N PHE A 2 21.00 1.35 13.16
CA PHE A 2 20.29 1.06 11.91
C PHE A 2 20.10 -0.45 11.84
N ILE A 3 18.85 -0.92 11.84
CA ILE A 3 18.53 -2.35 11.71
C ILE A 3 18.44 -2.64 10.21
N ALA A 4 19.29 -3.53 9.70
CA ALA A 4 19.33 -3.90 8.29
C ALA A 4 18.16 -4.85 7.93
N THR A 5 16.93 -4.36 8.02
CA THR A 5 15.70 -5.14 7.73
C THR A 5 15.46 -5.38 6.24
N GLY A 6 16.24 -4.76 5.35
CA GLY A 6 16.09 -4.91 3.90
C GLY A 6 16.24 -6.35 3.39
N PHE A 7 16.94 -7.23 4.13
CA PHE A 7 17.00 -8.66 3.82
C PHE A 7 15.61 -9.32 3.83
N LEU A 8 14.69 -8.84 4.67
CA LEU A 8 13.32 -9.39 4.80
C LEU A 8 12.41 -9.07 3.61
N ARG A 9 12.87 -8.21 2.67
CA ARG A 9 12.18 -7.84 1.43
C ARG A 9 12.54 -8.71 0.23
N GLN A 10 13.34 -9.76 0.43
CA GLN A 10 13.73 -10.71 -0.62
C GLN A 10 12.66 -11.80 -0.88
N THR A 11 11.46 -11.66 -0.30
CA THR A 11 10.34 -12.57 -0.52
C THR A 11 9.73 -12.38 -1.90
N LEU A 12 9.03 -13.41 -2.39
CA LEU A 12 8.26 -13.33 -3.63
C LEU A 12 7.16 -12.26 -3.52
N SER A 13 7.26 -11.23 -4.36
CA SER A 13 6.20 -10.24 -4.55
C SER A 13 5.46 -10.51 -5.85
N ASN A 14 4.12 -10.49 -5.84
CA ASN A 14 3.33 -10.58 -7.05
C ASN A 14 2.54 -9.28 -7.27
N ARG A 15 2.55 -8.81 -8.51
CA ARG A 15 1.85 -7.59 -8.95
C ARG A 15 0.87 -7.85 -10.09
N GLU A 16 0.67 -9.11 -10.46
CA GLU A 16 -0.30 -9.51 -11.46
C GLU A 16 -1.73 -9.33 -10.93
N GLY A 17 -2.64 -8.87 -11.80
CA GLY A 17 -4.05 -8.75 -11.43
C GLY A 17 -4.70 -10.13 -11.30
N GLY A 18 -5.43 -10.35 -10.21
CA GLY A 18 -6.10 -11.63 -9.91
C GLY A 18 -5.35 -12.55 -8.96
N ALA A 19 -4.19 -12.12 -8.45
CA ALA A 19 -3.51 -12.77 -7.34
C ALA A 19 -4.33 -12.68 -6.04
N ASP A 20 -4.38 -13.75 -5.25
CA ASP A 20 -4.96 -13.69 -3.91
C ASP A 20 -3.99 -13.01 -2.94
N ILE A 21 -4.38 -11.82 -2.47
CA ILE A 21 -3.54 -10.98 -1.61
C ILE A 21 -3.17 -11.70 -0.30
N GLU A 22 -4.12 -12.44 0.29
CA GLU A 22 -3.89 -13.12 1.56
C GLU A 22 -2.97 -14.33 1.37
N GLU A 23 -3.09 -15.04 0.25
CA GLU A 23 -2.17 -16.12 -0.11
C GLU A 23 -0.72 -15.59 -0.22
N PHE A 24 -0.50 -14.53 -1.00
CA PHE A 24 0.83 -13.96 -1.18
C PHE A 24 1.41 -13.39 0.12
N ARG A 25 0.59 -12.73 0.94
CA ARG A 25 1.00 -12.25 2.26
C ARG A 25 1.48 -13.40 3.15
N VAL A 26 0.76 -14.52 3.19
CA VAL A 26 1.14 -15.71 3.97
C VAL A 26 2.42 -16.34 3.41
N LEU A 27 2.53 -16.49 2.08
CA LEU A 27 3.71 -17.04 1.42
C LEU A 27 4.98 -16.22 1.74
N GLN A 28 4.89 -14.89 1.71
CA GLN A 28 6.00 -14.03 2.07
C GLN A 28 6.45 -14.24 3.52
N VAL A 29 5.53 -14.33 4.48
CA VAL A 29 5.91 -14.53 5.88
C VAL A 29 6.56 -15.90 6.07
N ILE A 30 6.03 -16.96 5.43
CA ILE A 30 6.66 -18.29 5.40
C ILE A 30 8.09 -18.20 4.86
N GLU A 31 8.28 -17.43 3.79
CA GLU A 31 9.57 -17.27 3.14
C GLU A 31 10.55 -16.47 4.01
N ARG A 32 10.10 -15.44 4.74
CA ARG A 32 10.93 -14.74 5.76
C ARG A 32 11.38 -15.67 6.87
N VAL A 33 10.47 -16.47 7.43
CA VAL A 33 10.81 -17.47 8.46
C VAL A 33 11.90 -18.41 7.94
N THR A 34 11.72 -18.92 6.73
CA THR A 34 12.65 -19.85 6.08
C THR A 34 14.00 -19.20 5.78
N MET A 35 14.01 -17.98 5.25
CA MET A 35 15.23 -17.24 4.92
C MET A 35 16.03 -16.88 6.16
N ILE A 36 15.37 -16.41 7.23
CA ILE A 36 16.06 -16.10 8.49
C ILE A 36 16.63 -17.38 9.10
N GLY A 37 15.83 -18.45 9.17
CA GLY A 37 16.28 -19.74 9.68
C GLY A 37 17.51 -20.25 8.95
N THR A 38 17.46 -20.32 7.62
CA THR A 38 18.54 -20.92 6.82
C THR A 38 19.77 -20.02 6.71
N THR A 39 19.59 -18.71 6.49
CA THR A 39 20.70 -17.79 6.21
C THR A 39 21.38 -17.29 7.48
N TRP A 40 20.61 -16.96 8.52
CA TRP A 40 21.14 -16.31 9.72
C TRP A 40 21.32 -17.26 10.90
N LEU A 41 20.49 -18.29 11.00
CA LEU A 41 20.56 -19.26 12.10
C LEU A 41 21.24 -20.58 11.69
N GLY A 42 21.38 -20.85 10.39
CA GLY A 42 21.88 -22.13 9.88
C GLY A 42 20.95 -23.31 10.15
N LEU A 43 19.64 -23.05 10.35
CA LEU A 43 18.62 -24.03 10.72
C LEU A 43 17.60 -24.22 9.58
N THR A 44 17.13 -25.46 9.38
CA THR A 44 16.11 -25.78 8.37
C THR A 44 14.69 -25.67 8.93
N VAL A 45 14.37 -24.53 9.55
CA VAL A 45 13.09 -24.30 10.25
C VAL A 45 11.85 -24.53 9.37
N GLY A 46 11.97 -24.43 8.04
CA GLY A 46 10.85 -24.62 7.10
C GLY A 46 10.17 -25.99 7.17
N CYS A 47 10.88 -27.06 7.58
CA CYS A 47 10.26 -28.37 7.77
C CYS A 47 9.27 -28.38 8.95
N ALA A 48 9.48 -27.51 9.95
CA ALA A 48 8.63 -27.41 11.14
C ALA A 48 7.23 -26.83 10.84
N ARG A 49 6.98 -26.35 9.62
CA ARG A 49 5.70 -25.76 9.19
C ARG A 49 4.52 -26.73 9.34
N CYS A 50 4.72 -28.00 9.01
CA CYS A 50 3.64 -28.98 8.92
C CYS A 50 3.65 -30.01 10.06
N HIS A 51 4.78 -30.21 10.71
CA HIS A 51 4.99 -31.15 11.82
C HIS A 51 6.24 -30.72 12.60
N ASP A 52 6.51 -31.28 13.77
CA ASP A 52 7.76 -31.00 14.51
C ASP A 52 8.98 -31.37 13.66
N HIS A 53 10.04 -30.57 13.71
CA HIS A 53 11.22 -30.78 12.87
C HIS A 53 11.85 -32.15 13.13
N LYS A 54 12.21 -32.86 12.05
CA LYS A 54 12.63 -34.27 12.15
C LYS A 54 13.95 -34.47 12.90
N TYR A 55 14.88 -33.53 12.78
CA TYR A 55 16.26 -33.68 13.24
C TYR A 55 16.67 -32.65 14.31
N ASP A 56 15.95 -31.53 14.37
CA ASP A 56 16.29 -30.42 15.25
C ASP A 56 15.15 -30.32 16.27
N ASP A 57 15.46 -29.96 17.52
CA ASP A 57 14.46 -29.79 18.59
C ASP A 57 13.68 -28.48 18.37
N ILE A 58 12.87 -28.45 17.31
CA ILE A 58 12.00 -27.33 16.93
C ILE A 58 10.60 -27.90 16.73
N SER A 59 9.69 -27.58 17.64
CA SER A 59 8.28 -27.91 17.51
C SER A 59 7.60 -27.07 16.43
N GLN A 60 6.49 -27.59 15.89
CA GLN A 60 5.61 -26.82 15.01
C GLN A 60 5.09 -25.57 15.71
N GLN A 61 4.85 -25.63 17.02
CA GLN A 61 4.40 -24.49 17.80
C GLN A 61 5.43 -23.36 17.77
N GLU A 62 6.71 -23.67 17.96
CA GLU A 62 7.81 -22.69 17.89
C GLU A 62 7.95 -22.10 16.48
N TYR A 63 7.74 -22.90 15.43
CA TYR A 63 7.68 -22.39 14.06
C TYR A 63 6.60 -21.31 13.90
N PHE A 64 5.37 -21.56 14.38
CA PHE A 64 4.29 -20.58 14.25
C PHE A 64 4.45 -19.38 15.21
N GLN A 65 5.12 -19.54 16.34
CA GLN A 65 5.55 -18.42 17.16
C GLN A 65 6.53 -17.52 16.40
N PHE A 66 7.51 -18.11 15.71
CA PHE A 66 8.44 -17.35 14.89
C PHE A 66 7.75 -16.70 13.68
N TYR A 67 6.84 -17.40 13.01
CA TYR A 67 5.97 -16.84 11.98
C TYR A 67 5.22 -15.61 12.49
N SER A 68 4.60 -15.70 13.67
CA SER A 68 3.81 -14.60 14.24
C SER A 68 4.63 -13.33 14.47
N LEU A 69 5.91 -13.47 14.83
CA LEU A 69 6.84 -12.34 15.01
C LEU A 69 7.05 -11.56 13.71
N LEU A 70 7.05 -12.24 12.56
CA LEU A 70 7.28 -11.66 11.23
C LEU A 70 5.98 -11.31 10.50
N ASN A 71 4.83 -11.65 11.09
CA ASN A 71 3.49 -11.44 10.55
C ASN A 71 2.87 -10.10 10.99
N ASN A 72 3.69 -9.09 11.26
CA ASN A 72 3.27 -7.78 11.78
C ASN A 72 3.82 -6.62 10.94
N ALA A 73 4.42 -6.90 9.78
CA ALA A 73 5.04 -5.91 8.93
C ALA A 73 4.21 -5.71 7.66
N ASP A 74 3.87 -4.44 7.39
CA ASP A 74 3.31 -4.03 6.10
C ASP A 74 4.45 -3.83 5.09
N GLU A 75 4.27 -4.37 3.89
CA GLU A 75 5.17 -4.20 2.76
C GLU A 75 4.75 -3.00 1.90
N VAL A 76 5.32 -1.83 2.17
CA VAL A 76 5.07 -0.63 1.37
C VAL A 76 6.13 -0.43 0.30
N ASN A 77 5.72 -0.02 -0.89
CA ASN A 77 6.65 0.50 -1.89
C ASN A 77 6.97 1.95 -1.53
N ILE A 78 8.26 2.25 -1.37
CA ILE A 78 8.75 3.59 -1.12
C ILE A 78 9.74 3.97 -2.22
N ASP A 79 9.71 5.24 -2.63
CA ASP A 79 10.70 5.76 -3.55
C ASP A 79 12.09 5.71 -2.90
N ALA A 80 13.06 5.20 -3.66
CA ALA A 80 14.43 5.06 -3.22
C ALA A 80 15.38 5.80 -4.18
N PRO A 81 16.45 6.43 -3.67
CA PRO A 81 17.41 7.12 -4.52
C PRO A 81 18.16 6.14 -5.42
N LEU A 82 18.43 6.57 -6.65
CA LEU A 82 19.41 5.88 -7.51
C LEU A 82 20.81 5.98 -6.88
N GLY A 83 21.66 4.99 -7.19
CA GLY A 83 23.04 4.95 -6.68
C GLY A 83 23.81 6.24 -6.93
N GLY A 84 24.40 6.81 -5.89
CA GLY A 84 25.14 8.08 -5.95
C GLY A 84 24.29 9.35 -5.95
N ARG A 85 22.95 9.25 -6.00
CA ARG A 85 22.03 10.39 -6.07
C ARG A 85 21.22 10.61 -4.79
N ALA A 86 21.66 10.05 -3.67
CA ALA A 86 20.94 10.13 -2.41
C ALA A 86 20.73 11.58 -1.95
N GLN A 87 21.76 12.43 -2.02
CA GLN A 87 21.66 13.83 -1.61
C GLN A 87 20.64 14.60 -2.45
N GLU A 88 20.74 14.51 -3.78
CA GLU A 88 19.80 15.14 -4.72
C GLU A 88 18.36 14.67 -4.45
N PHE A 89 18.16 13.36 -4.30
CA PHE A 89 16.85 12.77 -4.04
C PHE A 89 16.25 13.32 -2.74
N TRP A 90 17.01 13.34 -1.65
CA TRP A 90 16.48 13.82 -0.36
C TRP A 90 16.18 15.31 -0.39
N GLN A 91 17.02 16.12 -1.05
CA GLN A 91 16.76 17.55 -1.23
C GLN A 91 15.50 17.79 -2.06
N SER A 92 15.40 17.18 -3.24
CA SER A 92 14.22 17.31 -4.11
C SER A 92 12.94 16.80 -3.44
N ARG A 93 13.03 15.75 -2.61
CA ARG A 93 11.89 15.24 -1.85
C ARG A 93 11.42 16.26 -0.82
N ASP A 94 12.32 16.92 -0.12
CA ASP A 94 11.96 17.90 0.90
C ASP A 94 11.35 19.16 0.26
N ASP A 95 11.92 19.62 -0.87
CA ASP A 95 11.35 20.70 -1.68
C ASP A 95 9.95 20.35 -2.18
N TYR A 96 9.77 19.15 -2.75
CA TYR A 96 8.47 18.63 -3.17
C TYR A 96 7.47 18.60 -2.01
N ASN A 97 7.87 18.08 -0.84
CA ASN A 97 7.00 18.00 0.33
C ASN A 97 6.54 19.39 0.80
N GLN A 98 7.42 20.38 0.78
CA GLN A 98 7.06 21.76 1.14
C GLN A 98 6.10 22.38 0.13
N ALA A 99 6.39 22.28 -1.17
CA ALA A 99 5.52 22.78 -2.23
C ALA A 99 4.13 22.11 -2.17
N ARG A 100 4.11 20.79 -1.99
CA ARG A 100 2.88 20.01 -1.80
C ARG A 100 2.08 20.50 -0.61
N GLN A 101 2.70 20.68 0.55
CA GLN A 101 1.99 21.17 1.73
C GLN A 101 1.37 22.55 1.51
N GLN A 102 2.10 23.46 0.86
CA GLN A 102 1.60 24.80 0.55
C GLN A 102 0.40 24.74 -0.41
N LEU A 103 0.49 23.96 -1.49
CA LEU A 103 -0.58 23.83 -2.48
C LEU A 103 -1.85 23.22 -1.86
N LEU A 104 -1.69 22.17 -1.06
CA LEU A 104 -2.82 21.53 -0.36
C LEU A 104 -3.46 22.46 0.68
N ALA A 105 -2.67 23.28 1.36
CA ALA A 105 -3.18 24.24 2.32
C ALA A 105 -3.97 25.37 1.62
N ALA A 106 -3.45 25.89 0.50
CA ALA A 106 -4.09 26.95 -0.28
C ALA A 106 -5.45 26.50 -0.86
N ASN A 107 -5.55 25.24 -1.26
CA ASN A 107 -6.72 24.68 -1.94
C ASN A 107 -7.59 23.78 -1.05
N ARG A 108 -7.38 23.81 0.28
CA ARG A 108 -7.95 22.82 1.21
C ARG A 108 -9.46 22.62 1.06
N LEU A 109 -10.22 23.71 0.99
CA LEU A 109 -11.69 23.65 0.90
C LEU A 109 -12.17 23.06 -0.43
N ALA A 110 -11.55 23.47 -1.55
CA ALA A 110 -11.91 22.98 -2.88
C ALA A 110 -11.58 21.49 -3.02
N ILE A 111 -10.40 21.07 -2.55
CA ILE A 111 -10.00 19.65 -2.53
C ILE A 111 -10.96 18.83 -1.66
N ASP A 112 -11.30 19.31 -0.46
CA ASP A 112 -12.21 18.60 0.44
C ASP A 112 -13.62 18.45 -0.15
N GLU A 113 -14.12 19.45 -0.88
CA GLU A 113 -15.40 19.37 -1.59
C GLU A 113 -15.35 18.35 -2.73
N LEU A 114 -14.37 18.46 -3.62
CA LEU A 114 -14.22 17.57 -4.75
C LEU A 114 -13.97 16.12 -4.32
N GLN A 115 -13.16 15.90 -3.28
CA GLN A 115 -12.90 14.56 -2.73
C GLN A 115 -14.17 13.95 -2.15
N LYS A 116 -15.01 14.71 -1.45
CA LYS A 116 -16.30 14.21 -0.95
C LYS A 116 -17.22 13.81 -2.10
N THR A 117 -17.31 14.62 -3.15
CA THR A 117 -18.09 14.28 -4.33
C THR A 117 -17.56 13.02 -5.02
N TRP A 118 -16.24 12.91 -5.16
CA TRP A 118 -15.59 11.72 -5.69
C TRP A 118 -15.94 10.46 -4.89
N GLU A 119 -15.76 10.49 -3.57
CA GLU A 119 -16.07 9.35 -2.69
C GLU A 119 -17.56 8.96 -2.78
N GLN A 120 -18.46 9.94 -2.85
CA GLN A 120 -19.90 9.68 -3.03
C GLN A 120 -20.19 8.95 -4.34
N LYS A 121 -19.54 9.35 -5.45
CA LYS A 121 -19.73 8.69 -6.74
C LYS A 121 -19.11 7.28 -6.79
N ILE A 122 -17.95 7.09 -6.16
CA ILE A 122 -17.34 5.76 -5.95
C ILE A 122 -18.30 4.84 -5.18
N LEU A 123 -18.88 5.34 -4.07
CA LEU A 123 -19.84 4.57 -3.26
C LEU A 123 -21.17 4.34 -3.99
N HIS A 124 -21.59 5.25 -4.86
CA HIS A 124 -22.76 5.06 -5.71
C HIS A 124 -22.54 3.94 -6.71
N ALA A 125 -21.41 3.94 -7.43
CA ALA A 125 -21.05 2.88 -8.38
C ALA A 125 -20.98 1.50 -7.71
N TYR A 126 -20.39 1.44 -6.51
CA TYR A 126 -20.38 0.21 -5.71
C TYR A 126 -21.79 -0.33 -5.42
N LYS A 127 -22.75 0.54 -5.09
CA LYS A 127 -24.11 0.13 -4.73
C LYS A 127 -24.99 -0.15 -5.96
N ASN A 128 -24.70 0.50 -7.09
CA ASN A 128 -25.52 0.46 -8.29
C ASN A 128 -24.66 0.15 -9.54
N PRO A 129 -24.05 -1.04 -9.61
CA PRO A 129 -23.16 -1.38 -10.72
C PRO A 129 -23.92 -1.39 -12.06
N GLY A 130 -23.32 -0.82 -13.09
CA GLY A 130 -23.86 -0.78 -14.45
C GLY A 130 -24.71 0.44 -14.79
N GLU A 131 -24.96 1.35 -13.83
CA GLU A 131 -25.65 2.61 -14.10
C GLU A 131 -24.75 3.64 -14.81
N ASP A 132 -23.48 3.72 -14.42
CA ASP A 132 -22.50 4.63 -15.00
C ASP A 132 -21.15 3.92 -15.17
N HIS A 133 -20.89 3.48 -16.40
CA HIS A 133 -19.68 2.76 -16.77
C HIS A 133 -18.37 3.53 -16.48
N ILE A 134 -18.41 4.87 -16.43
CA ILE A 134 -17.21 5.66 -16.08
C ILE A 134 -16.90 5.46 -14.60
N TRP A 135 -17.91 5.57 -13.73
CA TRP A 135 -17.73 5.42 -12.29
C TRP A 135 -17.56 3.97 -11.84
N ASP A 136 -18.17 3.02 -12.55
CA ASP A 136 -17.87 1.59 -12.41
C ASP A 136 -16.38 1.34 -12.66
N ARG A 137 -15.84 1.93 -13.74
CA ARG A 137 -14.40 1.84 -14.03
C ARG A 137 -13.57 2.53 -12.96
N GLN A 138 -13.96 3.71 -12.46
CA GLN A 138 -13.23 4.37 -11.38
C GLN A 138 -13.20 3.53 -10.09
N TYR A 139 -14.30 2.88 -9.73
CA TYR A 139 -14.37 1.98 -8.58
C TYR A 139 -13.46 0.75 -8.78
N GLU A 140 -13.48 0.14 -9.97
CA GLU A 140 -12.59 -0.97 -10.33
C GLU A 140 -11.11 -0.56 -10.25
N LEU A 141 -10.76 0.59 -10.82
CA LEU A 141 -9.40 1.12 -10.78
C LEU A 141 -8.96 1.49 -9.35
N LEU A 142 -9.87 1.95 -8.50
CA LEU A 142 -9.57 2.20 -7.09
C LEU A 142 -9.17 0.92 -6.36
N GLY A 143 -9.74 -0.23 -6.73
CA GLY A 143 -9.26 -1.53 -6.28
C GLY A 143 -7.91 -1.84 -6.90
N LEU A 144 -7.87 -1.93 -8.24
CA LEU A 144 -6.73 -2.51 -8.97
C LEU A 144 -5.45 -1.65 -8.99
N ILE A 145 -5.58 -0.34 -9.18
CA ILE A 145 -4.44 0.59 -9.31
C ILE A 145 -3.95 1.03 -7.95
N TRP A 146 -4.84 1.15 -6.94
CA TRP A 146 -4.36 1.40 -5.59
C TRP A 146 -3.44 0.26 -5.17
N GLY A 147 -2.24 0.62 -4.72
CA GLY A 147 -1.22 -0.35 -4.37
C GLY A 147 -0.27 -0.71 -5.52
N GLY A 148 -0.69 -0.56 -6.79
CA GLY A 148 0.18 -0.76 -7.96
C GLY A 148 1.48 0.06 -7.92
N GLY A 149 1.47 1.21 -7.22
CA GLY A 149 2.65 2.01 -6.89
C GLY A 149 3.06 2.04 -5.41
N LEU A 150 2.22 1.57 -4.47
CA LEU A 150 2.38 1.80 -3.03
C LEU A 150 2.50 0.51 -2.17
N GLY A 151 2.32 -0.67 -2.76
CA GLY A 151 2.38 -1.97 -2.04
C GLY A 151 1.20 -2.87 -2.41
N GLU A 152 1.27 -4.16 -2.10
CA GLU A 152 0.43 -5.25 -2.65
C GLU A 152 -1.08 -5.21 -2.30
N GLY A 153 -1.60 -4.09 -1.82
CA GLY A 153 -3.02 -3.91 -1.48
C GLY A 153 -3.93 -3.66 -2.68
N GLN A 154 -4.05 -4.63 -3.60
CA GLN A 154 -4.88 -4.56 -4.82
C GLN A 154 -6.41 -4.42 -4.55
N LEU A 155 -6.84 -4.23 -3.30
CA LEU A 155 -8.25 -4.01 -2.92
C LEU A 155 -8.43 -3.10 -1.68
N GLU A 156 -7.35 -2.63 -1.04
CA GLU A 156 -7.48 -1.84 0.20
C GLU A 156 -8.20 -0.51 -0.02
N GLY A 157 -8.03 0.08 -1.21
CA GLY A 157 -8.59 1.38 -1.54
C GLY A 157 -10.11 1.43 -1.47
N VAL A 158 -10.77 0.41 -2.02
CA VAL A 158 -12.24 0.32 -2.00
C VAL A 158 -12.76 0.04 -0.58
N GLU A 159 -12.04 -0.74 0.22
CA GLU A 159 -12.41 -1.00 1.62
C GLU A 159 -12.27 0.25 2.48
N ILE A 160 -11.21 1.05 2.28
CA ILE A 160 -11.03 2.34 2.95
C ILE A 160 -12.17 3.30 2.59
N ALA A 161 -12.54 3.39 1.30
CA ALA A 161 -13.61 4.27 0.84
C ALA A 161 -14.98 3.91 1.47
N LYS A 162 -15.23 2.62 1.76
CA LYS A 162 -16.45 2.14 2.44
C LYS A 162 -16.49 2.50 3.93
N LEU A 163 -15.35 2.76 4.58
CA LEU A 163 -15.31 3.17 5.98
C LEU A 163 -15.80 4.61 6.14
N ASP A 164 -16.53 4.87 7.24
CA ASP A 164 -16.84 6.24 7.67
C ASP A 164 -15.54 7.04 7.86
N TRP A 165 -15.52 8.29 7.38
CA TRP A 165 -14.33 9.15 7.48
C TRP A 165 -13.73 9.24 8.90
N ALA A 166 -14.58 9.24 9.92
CA ALA A 166 -14.17 9.29 11.32
C ALA A 166 -13.44 8.03 11.81
N LYS A 167 -13.69 6.88 11.16
CA LYS A 167 -13.08 5.58 11.50
C LYS A 167 -11.75 5.33 10.76
N ARG A 168 -11.43 6.11 9.74
CA ARG A 168 -10.19 5.98 8.97
C ARG A 168 -8.98 6.47 9.76
N THR A 169 -7.89 5.70 9.74
CA THR A 169 -6.60 6.13 10.29
C THR A 169 -6.03 7.31 9.50
N GLN A 170 -5.07 8.04 10.07
CA GLN A 170 -4.45 9.15 9.35
C GLN A 170 -3.73 8.69 8.08
N ARG A 171 -3.11 7.50 8.12
CA ARG A 171 -2.47 6.88 6.95
C ARG A 171 -3.49 6.63 5.84
N GLN A 172 -4.61 5.97 6.16
CA GLN A 172 -5.69 5.71 5.19
C GLN A 172 -6.25 6.99 4.56
N LYS A 173 -6.39 8.07 5.34
CA LYS A 173 -6.84 9.38 4.83
C LYS A 173 -5.83 9.99 3.86
N ASN A 174 -4.54 9.91 4.19
CA ASN A 174 -3.46 10.42 3.34
C ASN A 174 -3.37 9.61 2.04
N ASP A 175 -3.40 8.28 2.13
CA ASP A 175 -3.29 7.39 0.97
C ASP A 175 -4.47 7.61 -0.01
N LEU A 176 -5.69 7.76 0.52
CA LEU A 176 -6.87 8.08 -0.30
C LEU A 176 -6.78 9.46 -0.95
N LEU A 177 -6.29 10.47 -0.21
CA LEU A 177 -6.05 11.80 -0.75
C LEU A 177 -5.01 11.76 -1.87
N ASP A 178 -3.91 11.02 -1.69
CA ASP A 178 -2.85 10.89 -2.70
C ASP A 178 -3.37 10.24 -3.98
N TYR A 179 -4.20 9.20 -3.86
CA TYR A 179 -4.89 8.61 -5.01
C TYR A 179 -5.83 9.63 -5.68
N PHE A 180 -6.66 10.30 -4.88
CA PHE A 180 -7.62 11.28 -5.38
C PHE A 180 -6.94 12.44 -6.12
N LEU A 181 -5.82 12.96 -5.64
CA LEU A 181 -5.09 14.04 -6.32
C LEU A 181 -4.54 13.62 -7.70
N ARG A 182 -4.25 12.32 -7.89
CA ARG A 182 -3.75 11.79 -9.17
C ARG A 182 -4.86 11.46 -10.16
N TYR A 183 -5.98 10.96 -9.68
CA TYR A 183 -7.03 10.35 -10.53
C TYR A 183 -8.41 11.01 -10.40
N GLY A 184 -8.57 11.99 -9.50
CA GLY A 184 -9.84 12.62 -9.16
C GLY A 184 -10.38 13.65 -10.16
N SER A 185 -9.60 14.00 -11.19
CA SER A 185 -10.01 14.97 -12.23
C SER A 185 -11.28 14.56 -12.98
N VAL A 186 -11.62 13.28 -12.98
CA VAL A 186 -12.88 12.72 -13.52
C VAL A 186 -14.13 13.28 -12.86
N VAL A 187 -14.03 13.86 -11.65
CA VAL A 187 -15.17 14.51 -10.97
C VAL A 187 -15.61 15.77 -11.69
N ASP A 188 -14.64 16.64 -11.97
CA ASP A 188 -14.80 17.98 -12.52
C ASP A 188 -13.42 18.44 -13.06
N PRO A 189 -13.14 18.21 -14.36
CA PRO A 189 -11.85 18.51 -14.95
C PRO A 189 -11.48 20.00 -14.92
N GLU A 190 -12.48 20.87 -15.02
CA GLU A 190 -12.27 22.33 -15.02
C GLU A 190 -11.81 22.80 -13.64
N LYS A 191 -12.56 22.46 -12.58
CA LYS A 191 -12.13 22.78 -11.21
C LYS A 191 -10.80 22.13 -10.86
N PHE A 192 -10.54 20.91 -11.31
CA PHE A 192 -9.23 20.26 -11.07
C PHE A 192 -8.07 21.01 -11.71
N SER A 193 -8.28 21.59 -12.89
CA SER A 193 -7.26 22.40 -13.57
C SER A 193 -6.96 23.70 -12.82
N GLU A 194 -7.95 24.27 -12.14
CA GLU A 194 -7.78 25.47 -11.30
C GLU A 194 -6.97 25.21 -10.02
N LEU A 195 -6.88 23.95 -9.58
CA LEU A 195 -6.09 23.56 -8.41
C LEU A 195 -4.58 23.57 -8.66
N SER A 196 -4.13 23.77 -9.91
CA SER A 196 -2.71 23.75 -10.28
C SER A 196 -1.97 22.48 -9.85
N LEU A 197 -2.66 21.34 -9.74
CA LEU A 197 -2.06 20.09 -9.24
C LEU A 197 -0.97 19.51 -10.16
N SER A 198 -0.96 19.90 -11.44
CA SER A 198 0.10 19.55 -12.38
C SER A 198 1.44 20.22 -12.08
N GLU A 199 1.48 21.18 -11.14
CA GLU A 199 2.70 21.83 -10.67
C GLU A 199 3.44 21.00 -9.60
N LEU A 200 2.86 19.88 -9.14
CA LEU A 200 3.47 18.87 -8.27
C LEU A 200 3.98 17.66 -9.06
#